data_AF-A0A7W0WYT8-F1
#
_entry.id   AF-A0A7W0WYT8-F1
#
_cell.length_a   1.000
_cell.length_b   1.000
_cell.length_c   1.000
_cell.angle_alpha   90.00
_cell.angle_beta   90.00
_cell.angle_gamma   90.00
#
_symmetry.space_group_name_H-M   'P 1'
#
loop_
_entity.id
_entity.type
_entity.pdbx_description
1 polymer ?
#
loop_
_entity_poly.entity_id
_entity_poly.type
_entity_poly.pdbx_seq_one_letter_code
_entity_poly.pdbx_strand_id
1 'polypeptide(L)'
;MRSAAIWLLAACSGGDGGVDLTGVYRVDVAVGSSPCGNDAPLTPFPPFLKFAKDEFFGQDYFKYDGCMDEAGVDCGSTGGLFTGFFEPISNGWKGVVTSSSGTPASCALTYFEQTATLKDGKLVIDGSTHSETAAVSDCEPEEAEERGRDMPCEEHERVDATKLP
;
A
#
# COMPACT_ATOMS: atom_id res chain seq x y z
N MET A 1 61.30 -2.25 -6.78
CA MET A 1 60.21 -1.55 -6.06
C MET A 1 58.94 -1.71 -6.89
N ARG A 2 58.03 -2.60 -6.49
CA ARG A 2 56.76 -2.86 -7.19
C ARG A 2 55.66 -2.13 -6.43
N SER A 3 55.07 -1.11 -7.06
CA SER A 3 53.98 -0.32 -6.51
C SER A 3 52.73 -1.18 -6.36
N ALA A 4 52.22 -1.27 -5.13
CA ALA A 4 50.93 -1.86 -4.82
C ALA A 4 49.83 -0.85 -5.16
N ALA A 5 48.94 -1.21 -6.08
CA ALA A 5 47.70 -0.48 -6.33
C ALA A 5 46.67 -0.91 -5.28
N ILE A 6 46.37 -0.03 -4.33
CA ILE A 6 45.27 -0.17 -3.38
C ILE A 6 43.99 0.15 -4.14
N TRP A 7 43.22 -0.89 -4.47
CA TRP A 7 41.85 -0.74 -4.94
C TRP A 7 40.96 -0.45 -3.73
N LEU A 8 40.55 0.80 -3.57
CA LEU A 8 39.43 1.19 -2.72
C LEU A 8 38.16 0.63 -3.35
N LEU A 9 37.73 -0.55 -2.88
CA LEU A 9 36.35 -0.99 -3.03
C LEU A 9 35.51 -0.06 -2.16
N ALA A 10 34.93 0.98 -2.78
CA ALA A 10 33.76 1.64 -2.25
C ALA A 10 32.66 0.57 -2.17
N ALA A 11 32.47 -0.01 -0.99
CA ALA A 11 31.31 -0.83 -0.71
C ALA A 11 30.10 0.09 -0.87
N CYS A 12 29.35 -0.13 -1.95
CA CYS A 12 28.03 0.43 -2.15
C CYS A 12 27.20 0.15 -0.89
N SER A 13 26.83 1.19 -0.15
CA SER A 13 25.71 1.14 0.78
C SER A 13 24.43 1.01 -0.07
N GLY A 14 24.13 -0.21 -0.50
CA GLY A 14 22.86 -0.53 -1.14
C GLY A 14 21.78 -0.43 -0.07
N GLY A 15 21.16 0.75 0.03
CA GLY A 15 20.28 1.12 1.12
C GLY A 15 19.05 0.23 1.21
N ASP A 16 18.74 -0.15 2.45
CA ASP A 16 17.50 -0.78 2.92
C ASP A 16 16.30 0.14 2.61
N GLY A 17 15.83 0.09 1.35
CA GLY A 17 15.12 1.18 0.66
C GLY A 17 13.68 1.51 1.05
N GLY A 18 13.22 1.19 2.26
CA GLY A 18 11.90 1.57 2.77
C GLY A 18 11.98 2.59 3.91
N VAL A 19 11.09 3.57 3.92
CA VAL A 19 10.94 4.50 5.07
C VAL A 19 10.22 3.79 6.22
N ASP A 20 10.57 4.11 7.47
CA ASP A 20 9.81 3.61 8.62
C ASP A 20 8.49 4.38 8.77
N LEU A 21 7.39 3.70 8.48
CA LEU A 21 6.04 4.25 8.59
C LEU A 21 5.48 4.19 10.02
N THR A 22 6.13 3.55 10.99
CA THR A 22 5.56 3.39 12.34
C THR A 22 5.22 4.72 13.00
N GLY A 23 4.09 4.74 13.73
CA GLY A 23 3.63 5.91 14.49
C GLY A 23 2.15 6.23 14.29
N VAL A 24 1.70 7.31 14.91
CA VAL A 24 0.33 7.82 14.76
C VAL A 24 0.35 9.04 13.84
N TYR A 25 -0.65 9.11 12.97
CA TYR A 25 -0.82 10.17 11.99
C TYR A 25 -2.20 10.78 12.16
N ARG A 26 -2.29 12.11 12.16
CA ARG A 26 -3.57 12.81 12.05
C ARG A 26 -3.97 12.87 10.58
N VAL A 27 -5.17 12.42 10.27
CA VAL A 27 -5.76 12.54 8.94
C VAL A 27 -6.08 14.01 8.69
N ASP A 28 -5.48 14.57 7.64
CA ASP A 28 -5.75 15.94 7.22
C ASP A 28 -6.83 15.96 6.12
N VAL A 29 -6.78 14.98 5.20
CA VAL A 29 -7.74 14.80 4.10
C VAL A 29 -7.95 13.31 3.85
N ALA A 30 -9.20 12.89 3.65
CA ALA A 30 -9.55 11.57 3.13
C ALA A 30 -10.60 11.74 2.04
N VAL A 31 -10.30 11.25 0.84
CA VAL A 31 -11.16 11.35 -0.34
C VAL A 31 -11.20 10.04 -1.08
N GLY A 32 -12.27 9.81 -1.84
CA GLY A 32 -12.36 8.65 -2.71
C GLY A 32 -13.51 8.73 -3.70
N SER A 33 -13.57 7.75 -4.60
CA SER A 33 -14.60 7.63 -5.63
C SER A 33 -14.94 6.16 -5.90
N SER A 34 -16.21 5.89 -6.22
CA SER A 34 -16.71 4.59 -6.65
C SER A 34 -17.91 4.80 -7.60
N PRO A 35 -17.79 4.50 -8.92
CA PRO A 35 -16.57 4.12 -9.63
C PRO A 35 -15.48 5.19 -9.58
N CYS A 36 -14.24 4.85 -9.94
CA CYS A 36 -13.15 5.81 -10.02
C CYS A 36 -13.51 7.03 -10.86
N GLY A 37 -13.08 8.21 -10.43
CA GLY A 37 -13.33 9.44 -11.17
C GLY A 37 -13.09 10.68 -10.32
N ASN A 38 -14.17 11.43 -10.05
CA ASN A 38 -14.06 12.64 -9.25
C ASN A 38 -14.15 12.28 -7.77
N ASP A 39 -13.01 12.33 -7.09
CA ASP A 39 -12.94 12.07 -5.66
C ASP A 39 -13.77 13.08 -4.85
N ALA A 40 -14.44 12.58 -3.82
CA ALA A 40 -15.19 13.35 -2.85
C ALA A 40 -14.74 12.99 -1.42
N PRO A 41 -14.95 13.88 -0.43
CA PRO A 41 -14.61 13.57 0.96
C PRO A 41 -15.27 12.28 1.46
N LEU A 42 -14.49 11.41 2.09
CA LEU A 42 -14.99 10.20 2.73
C LEU A 42 -15.52 10.54 4.13
N THR A 43 -16.81 10.24 4.39
CA THR A 43 -17.42 10.43 5.70
C THR A 43 -18.37 9.28 6.03
N PRO A 44 -18.18 8.56 7.17
CA PRO A 44 -17.17 8.79 8.21
C PRO A 44 -15.78 8.27 7.80
N PHE A 45 -14.71 8.95 8.25
CA PHE A 45 -13.33 8.46 8.17
C PHE A 45 -12.64 8.67 9.53
N PRO A 46 -11.80 7.73 10.02
CA PRO A 46 -11.09 7.88 11.29
C PRO A 46 -10.21 9.14 11.30
N PRO A 47 -10.21 9.95 12.38
CA PRO A 47 -9.39 11.15 12.44
C PRO A 47 -7.88 10.86 12.59
N PHE A 48 -7.51 9.65 13.00
CA PHE A 48 -6.13 9.22 13.16
C PHE A 48 -5.89 7.86 12.52
N LEU A 49 -4.66 7.63 12.06
CA LEU A 49 -4.17 6.35 11.60
C LEU A 49 -2.97 5.93 12.44
N LYS A 50 -2.90 4.67 12.85
CA LYS A 50 -1.73 4.11 13.52
C LYS A 50 -1.07 3.08 12.63
N PHE A 51 0.16 3.35 12.20
CA PHE A 51 0.96 2.39 11.47
C PHE A 51 1.79 1.54 12.43
N ALA A 52 1.78 0.23 12.17
CA ALA A 52 2.61 -0.75 12.84
C ALA A 52 3.44 -1.52 11.82
N LYS A 53 4.67 -1.84 12.20
CA LYS A 53 5.54 -2.75 11.49
C LYS A 53 5.36 -4.14 12.08
N ASP A 54 5.25 -5.14 11.21
CA ASP A 54 5.07 -6.54 11.59
C ASP A 54 5.87 -7.42 10.61
N GLU A 55 6.02 -8.71 10.92
CA GLU A 55 6.83 -9.64 10.13
C GLU A 55 5.97 -10.80 9.64
N PHE A 56 6.10 -11.13 8.35
CA PHE A 56 5.43 -12.27 7.74
C PHE A 56 6.44 -13.06 6.88
N PHE A 57 6.67 -14.32 7.23
CA PHE A 57 7.68 -15.18 6.58
C PHE A 57 9.09 -14.55 6.49
N GLY A 58 9.51 -13.81 7.53
CA GLY A 58 10.81 -13.14 7.56
C GLY A 58 10.88 -11.88 6.68
N GLN A 59 9.74 -11.40 6.17
CA GLN A 59 9.62 -10.15 5.45
C GLN A 59 8.87 -9.13 6.31
N ASP A 60 9.45 -7.94 6.42
CA ASP A 60 8.80 -6.81 7.06
C ASP A 60 7.62 -6.34 6.22
N TYR A 61 6.51 -6.02 6.87
CA TYR A 61 5.40 -5.30 6.26
C TYR A 61 4.84 -4.26 7.21
N PHE A 62 4.19 -3.26 6.62
CA PHE A 62 3.46 -2.25 7.38
C PHE A 62 1.96 -2.47 7.23
N LYS A 63 1.21 -2.16 8.28
CA LYS A 63 -0.25 -2.08 8.28
C LYS A 63 -0.68 -0.86 9.07
N TYR A 64 -1.88 -0.35 8.81
CA TYR A 64 -2.46 0.69 9.63
C TYR A 64 -3.85 0.33 10.11
N ASP A 65 -4.21 0.91 11.25
CA ASP A 65 -5.55 0.89 11.81
C ASP A 65 -6.08 2.32 11.97
N GLY A 66 -7.38 2.50 11.76
CA GLY A 66 -8.07 3.74 12.05
C GLY A 66 -8.33 3.90 13.53
N CYS A 67 -7.97 5.06 14.09
CA CYS A 67 -8.10 5.36 15.51
C CYS A 67 -8.93 6.62 15.76
N MET A 68 -9.58 6.66 16.92
CA MET A 68 -10.42 7.78 17.37
C MET A 68 -9.67 8.77 18.26
N ASP A 69 -8.45 8.44 18.69
CA ASP A 69 -7.61 9.25 19.57
C ASP A 69 -6.18 9.47 19.03
N GLU A 70 -5.58 10.59 19.43
CA GLU A 70 -4.21 10.97 19.05
C GLU A 70 -3.13 10.02 19.60
N ALA A 71 -3.42 9.28 20.67
CA ALA A 71 -2.46 8.35 21.26
C ALA A 71 -2.46 6.98 20.54
N GLY A 72 -3.41 6.74 19.62
CA GLY A 72 -3.54 5.48 18.90
C GLY A 72 -3.80 4.30 19.85
N VAL A 73 -4.65 4.51 20.86
CA VAL A 73 -5.03 3.48 21.83
C VAL A 73 -6.41 2.90 21.51
N ASP A 74 -7.33 3.75 21.09
CA ASP A 74 -8.68 3.41 20.64
C ASP A 74 -8.70 3.29 19.11
N CYS A 75 -8.13 2.18 18.63
CA CYS A 75 -8.08 1.85 17.21
C CYS A 75 -9.06 0.72 16.90
N GLY A 76 -9.90 0.93 15.88
CA GLY A 76 -10.64 -0.14 15.25
C GLY A 76 -9.72 -0.90 14.31
N SER A 77 -9.83 -2.23 14.28
CA SER A 77 -9.12 -3.02 13.27
C SER A 77 -9.74 -2.70 11.92
N THR A 78 -9.10 -1.79 11.21
CA THR A 78 -9.52 -1.36 9.86
C THR A 78 -8.68 -2.10 8.83
N GLY A 79 -7.45 -2.48 9.20
CA GLY A 79 -6.50 -3.15 8.33
C GLY A 79 -6.45 -4.67 8.53
N GLY A 80 -6.77 -5.41 7.46
CA GLY A 80 -6.50 -6.85 7.35
C GLY A 80 -5.16 -7.10 6.64
N LEU A 81 -4.84 -8.37 6.37
CA LEU A 81 -3.68 -8.74 5.54
C LEU A 81 -3.71 -8.04 4.16
N PHE A 82 -4.92 -7.74 3.68
CA PHE A 82 -5.18 -7.11 2.39
C PHE A 82 -4.91 -5.60 2.33
N THR A 83 -4.69 -4.94 3.47
CA THR A 83 -4.27 -3.54 3.54
C THR A 83 -2.79 -3.41 3.95
N GLY A 84 -2.02 -4.49 3.88
CA GLY A 84 -0.59 -4.47 4.16
C GLY A 84 0.23 -3.83 3.05
N PHE A 85 1.39 -3.27 3.41
CA PHE A 85 2.40 -2.76 2.49
C PHE A 85 3.67 -3.60 2.65
N PHE A 86 4.00 -4.37 1.62
CA PHE A 86 5.01 -5.43 1.66
C PHE A 86 6.25 -5.11 0.83
N GLU A 87 6.12 -4.28 -0.22
CA GLU A 87 7.22 -3.96 -1.12
C GLU A 87 7.76 -2.55 -0.85
N PRO A 88 9.05 -2.38 -0.50
CA PRO A 88 9.63 -1.05 -0.33
C PRO A 88 9.71 -0.31 -1.66
N ILE A 89 9.30 0.96 -1.66
CA ILE A 89 9.39 1.87 -2.82
C ILE A 89 10.08 3.17 -2.41
N SER A 90 10.41 4.03 -3.38
CA SER A 90 11.02 5.34 -3.08
C SER A 90 10.16 6.15 -2.12
N ASN A 91 10.69 6.42 -0.92
CA ASN A 91 10.01 7.14 0.16
C ASN A 91 8.75 6.44 0.70
N GLY A 92 8.60 5.12 0.55
CA GLY A 92 7.35 4.48 0.94
C GLY A 92 7.36 2.96 0.87
N TRP A 93 6.15 2.42 0.92
CA TRP A 93 5.86 1.00 0.74
C TRP A 93 4.64 0.82 -0.16
N LYS A 94 4.55 -0.32 -0.85
CA LYS A 94 3.46 -0.70 -1.74
C LYS A 94 2.83 -2.00 -1.26
N GLY A 95 1.51 -2.07 -1.34
CA GLY A 95 0.70 -3.27 -1.15
C GLY A 95 -0.01 -3.62 -2.45
N VAL A 96 -0.04 -4.90 -2.77
CA VAL A 96 -0.83 -5.44 -3.90
C VAL A 96 -1.57 -6.67 -3.41
N VAL A 97 -2.83 -6.78 -3.78
CA VAL A 97 -3.68 -7.93 -3.51
C VAL A 97 -4.40 -8.27 -4.80
N THR A 98 -4.31 -9.53 -5.20
CA THR A 98 -5.06 -10.05 -6.34
C THR A 98 -5.97 -11.18 -5.89
N SER A 99 -7.09 -11.33 -6.58
CA SER A 99 -7.99 -12.46 -6.38
C SER A 99 -8.73 -12.79 -7.67
N SER A 100 -9.07 -14.06 -7.81
CA SER A 100 -9.90 -14.57 -8.88
C SER A 100 -11.01 -15.46 -8.33
N SER A 101 -12.13 -15.56 -9.05
CA SER A 101 -13.18 -16.53 -8.73
C SER A 101 -14.04 -16.85 -9.96
N GLY A 102 -14.64 -18.04 -9.97
CA GLY A 102 -15.56 -18.45 -11.03
C GLY A 102 -14.98 -19.54 -11.92
N THR A 103 -15.16 -19.41 -13.24
CA THR A 103 -14.69 -20.39 -14.23
C THR A 103 -13.94 -19.68 -15.35
N PRO A 104 -13.10 -20.37 -16.14
CA PRO A 104 -12.42 -19.75 -17.27
C PRO A 104 -13.36 -19.05 -18.28
N ALA A 105 -14.62 -19.49 -18.41
CA ALA A 105 -15.59 -18.84 -19.29
C ALA A 105 -16.18 -17.53 -18.72
N SER A 106 -16.05 -17.30 -17.41
CA SER A 106 -16.60 -16.15 -16.69
C SER A 106 -15.84 -16.01 -15.37
N CYS A 107 -14.62 -15.51 -15.46
CA CYS A 107 -13.73 -15.33 -14.32
C CYS A 107 -13.87 -13.90 -13.81
N ALA A 108 -14.23 -13.74 -12.54
CA ALA A 108 -14.19 -12.47 -11.85
C ALA A 108 -12.76 -12.26 -11.34
N LEU A 109 -12.14 -11.15 -11.75
CA LEU A 109 -10.76 -10.78 -11.45
C LEU A 109 -10.78 -9.48 -10.65
N THR A 110 -10.00 -9.42 -9.58
CA THR A 110 -9.83 -8.21 -8.77
C THR A 110 -8.35 -7.97 -8.53
N TYR A 111 -7.91 -6.75 -8.82
CA TYR A 111 -6.59 -6.23 -8.53
C TYR A 111 -6.74 -4.99 -7.65
N PHE A 112 -6.24 -5.09 -6.42
CA PHE A 112 -6.12 -3.97 -5.51
C PHE A 112 -4.65 -3.61 -5.36
N GLU A 113 -4.36 -2.33 -5.44
CA GLU A 113 -3.04 -1.80 -5.14
C GLU A 113 -3.14 -0.57 -4.26
N GLN A 114 -2.11 -0.35 -3.46
CA GLN A 114 -1.98 0.83 -2.64
C GLN A 114 -0.52 1.17 -2.39
N THR A 115 -0.25 2.44 -2.15
CA THR A 115 1.05 2.94 -1.73
C THR A 115 0.90 3.78 -0.47
N ALA A 116 1.90 3.72 0.41
CA ALA A 116 2.05 4.61 1.55
C ALA A 116 3.41 5.29 1.43
N THR A 117 3.42 6.60 1.13
CA THR A 117 4.64 7.38 0.98
C THR A 117 4.78 8.42 2.09
N LEU A 118 5.97 8.52 2.68
CA LEU A 118 6.28 9.42 3.78
C LEU A 118 7.41 10.36 3.40
N LYS A 119 7.15 11.66 3.46
CA LYS A 119 8.15 12.71 3.24
C LYS A 119 7.92 13.87 4.19
N ASP A 120 8.96 14.30 4.91
CA ASP A 120 8.91 15.45 5.81
C ASP A 120 7.75 15.37 6.84
N GLY A 121 7.44 14.16 7.33
CA GLY A 121 6.33 13.91 8.26
C GLY A 121 4.93 13.93 7.64
N LYS A 122 4.84 14.05 6.31
CA LYS A 122 3.59 13.96 5.54
C LYS A 122 3.46 12.58 4.92
N LEU A 123 2.40 11.89 5.30
CA LEU A 123 2.02 10.58 4.77
C LEU A 123 0.96 10.78 3.68
N VAL A 124 1.12 10.10 2.57
CA VAL A 124 0.07 9.92 1.56
C VAL A 124 -0.15 8.44 1.37
N ILE A 125 -1.38 7.99 1.62
CA ILE A 125 -1.88 6.68 1.24
C ILE A 125 -2.74 6.87 -0.01
N ASP A 126 -2.47 6.11 -1.05
CA ASP A 126 -3.17 6.20 -2.34
C ASP A 126 -3.39 4.78 -2.83
N GLY A 127 -4.65 4.41 -3.05
CA GLY A 127 -5.03 3.05 -3.41
C GLY A 127 -6.20 2.99 -4.36
N SER A 128 -6.24 1.93 -5.15
CA SER A 128 -7.26 1.71 -6.17
C SER A 128 -7.61 0.23 -6.32
N THR A 129 -8.88 -0.03 -6.55
CA THR A 129 -9.41 -1.35 -6.89
C THR A 129 -9.82 -1.36 -8.36
N HIS A 130 -9.31 -2.34 -9.09
CA HIS A 130 -9.67 -2.61 -10.46
C HIS A 130 -10.30 -4.01 -10.54
N SER A 131 -11.38 -4.15 -11.32
CA SER A 131 -11.99 -5.45 -11.49
C SER A 131 -12.69 -5.60 -12.83
N GLU A 132 -12.83 -6.84 -13.28
CA GLU A 132 -13.72 -7.18 -14.38
C GLU A 132 -14.17 -8.64 -14.31
N THR A 133 -15.15 -8.98 -15.16
CA THR A 133 -15.47 -10.37 -15.45
C THR A 133 -15.16 -10.67 -16.90
N ALA A 134 -14.25 -11.61 -17.15
CA ALA A 134 -13.79 -11.93 -18.49
C ALA A 134 -13.66 -13.44 -18.72
N ALA A 135 -13.66 -13.84 -19.99
CA ALA A 135 -13.22 -15.17 -20.38
C ALA A 135 -11.68 -15.20 -20.45
N VAL A 136 -11.08 -16.21 -19.84
CA VAL A 136 -9.64 -16.38 -19.63
C VAL A 136 -9.26 -17.83 -19.91
N SER A 137 -7.95 -18.13 -20.04
CA SER A 137 -7.50 -19.52 -20.15
C SER A 137 -7.67 -20.28 -18.83
N ASP A 138 -7.25 -19.65 -17.73
CA ASP A 138 -7.32 -20.17 -16.38
C ASP A 138 -7.76 -19.04 -15.43
N CYS A 139 -8.62 -19.37 -14.46
CA CYS A 139 -9.20 -18.37 -13.56
C CYS A 139 -8.41 -18.27 -12.26
N GLU A 140 -7.16 -17.82 -12.36
CA GLU A 140 -6.21 -17.73 -11.24
C GLU A 140 -5.86 -16.26 -10.92
N PRO A 141 -5.44 -15.94 -9.68
CA PRO A 141 -5.14 -14.56 -9.27
C PRO A 141 -4.03 -13.89 -10.10
N GLU A 142 -3.11 -14.67 -10.67
CA GLU A 142 -2.05 -14.19 -11.56
C GLU A 142 -2.60 -13.49 -12.80
N GLU A 143 -3.77 -13.89 -13.29
CA GLU A 143 -4.45 -13.21 -14.41
C GLU A 143 -4.89 -11.79 -13.99
N ALA A 144 -5.37 -11.62 -12.75
CA ALA A 144 -5.72 -10.30 -12.23
C ALA A 144 -4.47 -9.43 -12.04
N GLU A 145 -3.33 -10.03 -11.65
CA GLU A 145 -2.04 -9.33 -11.55
C GLU A 145 -1.51 -8.90 -12.91
N GLU A 146 -1.58 -9.78 -13.92
CA GLU A 146 -1.12 -9.48 -15.28
C GLU A 146 -1.91 -8.32 -15.89
N ARG A 147 -3.24 -8.31 -15.72
CA ARG A 147 -4.07 -7.21 -16.22
C ARG A 147 -3.94 -5.95 -15.38
N GLY A 148 -3.86 -6.09 -14.07
CA GLY A 148 -3.66 -5.00 -13.13
C GLY A 148 -4.57 -3.79 -13.39
N ARG A 149 -3.94 -2.65 -13.68
CA ARG A 149 -4.62 -1.37 -13.94
C ARG A 149 -5.28 -1.25 -15.31
N ASP A 150 -5.06 -2.20 -16.23
CA ASP A 150 -5.73 -2.22 -17.53
C ASP A 150 -7.21 -2.62 -17.39
N MET A 151 -7.58 -3.24 -16.27
CA MET A 151 -8.99 -3.49 -15.90
C MET A 151 -9.71 -2.18 -15.50
N PRO A 152 -11.04 -2.10 -15.66
CA PRO A 152 -11.84 -0.98 -15.16
C PRO A 152 -11.58 -0.69 -13.68
N CYS A 153 -11.38 0.59 -13.37
CA CYS A 153 -11.19 1.07 -12.01
C CYS A 153 -12.55 1.24 -11.33
N GLU A 154 -12.78 0.48 -10.27
CA GLU A 154 -14.04 0.46 -9.52
C GLU A 154 -14.00 1.34 -8.28
N GLU A 155 -12.84 1.49 -7.65
CA GLU A 155 -12.70 2.32 -6.45
C GLU A 155 -11.33 2.99 -6.40
N HIS A 156 -11.30 4.22 -5.91
CA HIS A 156 -10.08 4.94 -5.59
C HIS A 156 -10.23 5.58 -4.22
N GLU A 157 -9.19 5.50 -3.39
CA GLU A 157 -9.12 6.13 -2.08
C GLU A 157 -7.74 6.78 -1.92
N ARG A 158 -7.76 8.01 -1.40
CA ARG A 158 -6.56 8.74 -1.02
C ARG A 158 -6.71 9.37 0.35
N VAL A 159 -5.67 9.22 1.16
CA VAL A 159 -5.56 9.80 2.50
C VAL A 159 -4.26 10.57 2.61
N ASP A 160 -4.37 11.87 2.89
CA ASP A 160 -3.24 12.71 3.28
C ASP A 160 -3.25 12.86 4.81
N ALA A 161 -2.12 12.59 5.46
CA ALA A 161 -2.00 12.64 6.91
C ALA A 161 -0.66 13.22 7.38
N THR A 162 -0.61 13.69 8.62
CA THR A 162 0.59 14.25 9.26
C THR A 162 1.01 13.40 10.46
N LYS A 163 2.29 13.02 10.50
CA LYS A 163 2.88 12.28 11.62
C LYS A 163 2.82 13.12 12.90
N LEU A 164 2.34 12.52 13.98
CA LEU A 164 2.36 13.11 15.32
C LEU A 164 3.74 12.92 15.97
N PRO A 165 4.15 13.84 16.86
CA PRO A 165 5.44 13.80 17.54
C PRO A 165 5.58 12.65 18.55
#